data_AF-A0A1B1BQ32-F1
#
_entry.id   AF-A0A1B1BQ32-F1
#
_cell.length_a   1.000
_cell.length_b   1.000
_cell.length_c   1.000
_cell.angle_alpha   90.00
_cell.angle_beta   90.00
_cell.angle_gamma   90.00
#
_symmetry.space_group_name_H-M   'P 1'
#
loop_
_entity.id
_entity.type
_entity.pdbx_description
1 polymer ?
#
loop_
_entity_poly.entity_id
_entity_poly.type
_entity_poly.pdbx_seq_one_letter_code
_entity_poly.pdbx_strand_id
1 'polypeptide(L)'
;MKETQTKPGYFSRAISLEIAAQRKAHPDITQQAIAAAIGTSQVTVSHRVNGRYSWTTKDIDAIARLFDLDPFEFVALARRHVGTLPDTPDSPYDMTASQIEALSNATATPREKSTLQ
;
A
#
# COMPACT_ATOMS: atom_id res chain seq x y z
N MET A 1 -2.74 -0.61 -28.53
CA MET A 1 -2.26 -0.15 -27.21
C MET A 1 -3.28 -0.63 -26.18
N LYS A 2 -2.90 -1.47 -25.22
CA LYS A 2 -3.82 -1.84 -24.14
C LYS A 2 -3.79 -0.71 -23.12
N GLU A 3 -4.86 0.06 -23.02
CA GLU A 3 -5.06 0.97 -21.89
C GLU A 3 -5.15 0.11 -20.63
N THR A 4 -4.09 0.10 -19.83
CA THR A 4 -4.13 -0.40 -18.45
C THR A 4 -5.05 0.51 -17.68
N GLN A 5 -6.32 0.11 -17.60
CA GLN A 5 -7.34 0.78 -16.80
C GLN A 5 -6.90 0.73 -15.35
N THR A 6 -6.37 1.84 -14.83
CA THR A 6 -5.91 1.96 -13.44
C THR A 6 -7.09 1.72 -12.50
N LYS A 7 -7.06 0.60 -11.77
CA LYS A 7 -8.08 0.29 -10.76
C LYS A 7 -8.06 1.35 -9.64
N PRO A 8 -9.22 1.64 -9.01
CA PRO A 8 -9.27 2.51 -7.84
C PRO A 8 -8.25 2.06 -6.78
N GLY A 9 -7.45 2.99 -6.25
CA GLY A 9 -6.45 2.72 -5.21
C GLY A 9 -4.98 2.62 -5.69
N TYR A 10 -4.73 2.41 -6.99
CA TYR A 10 -3.35 2.31 -7.53
C TYR A 10 -2.52 3.57 -7.26
N PHE A 11 -3.14 4.73 -7.40
CA PHE A 11 -2.46 6.00 -7.11
C PHE A 11 -2.15 6.15 -5.61
N SER A 12 -3.06 5.73 -4.73
CA SER A 12 -2.80 5.76 -3.27
C SER A 12 -1.64 4.82 -2.91
N ARG A 13 -1.57 3.65 -3.54
CA ARG A 13 -0.45 2.72 -3.36
C ARG A 13 0.87 3.29 -3.86
N ALA A 14 0.84 3.93 -5.02
CA ALA A 14 1.99 4.59 -5.61
C ALA A 14 2.56 5.70 -4.72
N ILE A 15 1.70 6.48 -4.05
CA ILE A 15 2.11 7.45 -3.02
C ILE A 15 2.80 6.73 -1.85
N SER A 16 2.23 5.65 -1.32
CA SER A 16 2.84 4.90 -0.23
C SER A 16 4.20 4.32 -0.59
N LEU A 17 4.38 3.85 -1.83
CA LEU A 17 5.66 3.36 -2.34
C LEU A 17 6.68 4.48 -2.47
N GLU A 18 6.28 5.65 -2.94
CA GLU A 18 7.16 6.81 -3.02
C GLU A 18 7.63 7.25 -1.64
N ILE A 19 6.73 7.32 -0.64
CA ILE A 19 7.11 7.60 0.74
C ILE A 19 8.11 6.57 1.26
N ALA A 20 7.92 5.28 0.97
CA ALA A 20 8.86 4.24 1.37
C ALA A 20 10.22 4.38 0.67
N ALA A 21 10.24 4.76 -0.62
CA ALA A 21 11.46 4.99 -1.38
C ALA A 21 12.24 6.20 -0.85
N GLN A 22 11.56 7.32 -0.58
CA GLN A 22 12.17 8.52 -0.01
C GLN A 22 12.75 8.25 1.37
N ARG A 23 12.03 7.52 2.24
CA ARG A 23 12.58 7.12 3.54
C ARG A 23 13.78 6.19 3.47
N LYS A 24 13.92 5.41 2.38
CA LYS A 24 15.11 4.59 2.17
C LYS A 24 16.31 5.45 1.74
N ALA A 25 16.07 6.51 0.98
CA ALA A 25 17.09 7.49 0.59
C ALA A 25 17.47 8.46 1.72
N HIS A 26 16.51 8.77 2.61
CA HIS A 26 16.62 9.69 3.74
C HIS A 26 16.34 8.94 5.05
N PRO A 27 17.28 8.13 5.55
CA PRO A 27 17.06 7.27 6.72
C PRO A 27 16.84 8.04 8.02
N ASP A 28 17.22 9.31 8.07
CA ASP A 28 16.95 10.26 9.15
C ASP A 28 15.46 10.64 9.24
N ILE A 29 14.71 10.55 8.14
CA ILE A 29 13.28 10.83 8.10
C ILE A 29 12.49 9.58 8.52
N THR A 30 12.24 9.49 9.82
CA THR A 30 11.49 8.38 10.43
C THR A 30 9.98 8.49 10.18
N GLN A 31 9.24 7.39 10.40
CA GLN A 31 7.77 7.46 10.39
C GLN A 31 7.22 8.36 11.50
N GLN A 32 7.96 8.53 12.59
CA GLN A 32 7.61 9.47 13.66
C GLN A 32 7.74 10.93 13.19
N ALA A 33 8.77 11.25 12.40
CA ALA A 33 8.93 12.57 11.79
C ALA A 33 7.78 12.88 10.81
N ILE A 34 7.41 11.90 9.97
CA ILE A 34 6.25 12.02 9.07
C ILE A 34 4.96 12.22 9.87
N ALA A 35 4.77 11.45 10.96
CA ALA A 35 3.60 11.56 11.81
C ALA A 35 3.47 12.95 12.44
N ALA A 36 4.59 13.52 12.91
CA ALA A 36 4.65 14.88 13.42
C ALA A 36 4.31 15.93 12.34
N ALA A 37 4.85 15.77 11.13
CA ALA A 37 4.61 16.70 10.02
C ALA A 37 3.13 16.79 9.60
N ILE A 38 2.41 15.66 9.66
CA ILE A 38 0.99 15.59 9.24
C ILE A 38 0.00 15.62 10.42
N GLY A 39 0.49 15.73 11.66
CA GLY A 39 -0.33 15.80 12.86
C GLY A 39 -1.09 14.50 13.17
N THR A 40 -0.45 13.34 13.01
CA THR A 40 -1.04 12.03 13.32
C THR A 40 -0.10 11.16 14.16
N SER A 41 -0.45 9.88 14.38
CA SER A 41 0.40 8.91 15.07
C SER A 41 1.28 8.11 14.10
N GLN A 42 2.44 7.65 14.59
CA GLN A 42 3.33 6.77 13.81
C GLN A 42 2.64 5.46 13.38
N VAL A 43 1.72 4.93 14.19
CA VAL A 43 0.90 3.75 13.83
C VAL A 43 0.03 4.03 12.60
N THR A 44 -0.62 5.20 12.54
CA THR A 44 -1.40 5.61 11.37
C THR A 44 -0.53 5.73 10.13
N VAL A 45 0.67 6.32 10.25
CA VAL A 45 1.64 6.39 9.15
C VAL A 45 2.03 5.01 8.67
N SER A 46 2.33 4.08 9.58
CA SER A 46 2.64 2.69 9.23
C SER A 46 1.50 2.01 8.45
N HIS A 47 0.26 2.15 8.91
CA HIS A 47 -0.90 1.60 8.20
C HIS A 47 -1.07 2.18 6.79
N ARG A 48 -0.83 3.49 6.60
CA ARG A 48 -0.91 4.14 5.28
C ARG A 48 0.24 3.72 4.35
N VAL A 49 1.47 3.64 4.85
CA VAL A 49 2.63 3.14 4.08
C VAL A 49 2.38 1.69 3.62
N ASN A 50 1.74 0.87 4.45
CA ASN A 50 1.36 -0.50 4.10
C ASN A 50 0.08 -0.60 3.25
N GLY A 51 -0.52 0.52 2.84
CA GLY A 51 -1.67 0.55 1.93
C GLY A 51 -3.03 0.30 2.58
N ARG A 52 -3.11 0.20 3.91
CA ARG A 52 -4.38 -0.03 4.64
C ARG A 52 -5.30 1.18 4.65
N TYR A 53 -4.73 2.38 4.56
CA TYR A 53 -5.46 3.65 4.48
C TYR A 53 -4.83 4.56 3.45
N SER A 54 -5.64 5.46 2.87
CA SER A 54 -5.18 6.43 1.88
C SER A 54 -4.52 7.66 2.52
N TRP A 55 -3.81 8.40 1.67
CA TRP A 55 -3.23 9.70 1.97
C TRP A 55 -4.16 10.80 1.48
N THR A 56 -4.32 11.86 2.27
CA THR A 56 -5.01 13.07 1.81
C THR A 56 -4.04 13.98 1.06
N THR A 57 -4.55 14.89 0.23
CA THR A 57 -3.72 15.90 -0.45
C THR A 57 -2.92 16.74 0.54
N LYS A 58 -3.53 17.11 1.68
CA LYS A 58 -2.84 17.85 2.75
C LYS A 58 -1.67 17.06 3.33
N ASP A 59 -1.83 15.74 3.50
CA ASP A 59 -0.74 14.89 3.97
C ASP A 59 0.41 14.86 2.94
N ILE A 60 0.07 14.74 1.65
CA ILE A 60 1.05 14.72 0.55
C ILE A 60 1.85 16.02 0.53
N ASP A 61 1.20 17.18 0.64
CA ASP A 61 1.88 18.48 0.65
C ASP A 61 2.87 18.62 1.82
N ALA A 62 2.46 18.19 3.02
CA ALA A 62 3.31 18.24 4.20
C ALA A 62 4.48 17.25 4.13
N ILE A 63 4.25 16.06 3.56
CA ILE A 63 5.28 15.04 3.39
C ILE A 63 6.29 15.45 2.31
N ALA A 64 5.83 16.03 1.18
CA ALA A 64 6.71 16.51 0.12
C ALA A 64 7.71 17.55 0.68
N ARG A 65 7.23 18.50 1.48
CA ARG A 65 8.09 19.51 2.14
C ARG A 65 9.05 18.90 3.15
N LEU A 66 8.69 17.80 3.82
CA LEU A 66 9.58 17.10 4.72
C LEU A 66 10.80 16.50 3.99
N PHE A 67 10.65 16.18 2.71
CA PHE A 67 11.72 15.69 1.84
C PHE A 67 12.35 16.80 0.97
N ASP A 68 12.08 18.08 1.25
CA ASP A 68 12.51 19.23 0.43
C ASP A 68 12.08 19.14 -1.05
N LEU A 69 10.91 18.56 -1.32
CA LEU A 69 10.33 18.43 -2.66
C LEU A 69 9.12 19.33 -2.84
N ASP A 70 8.89 19.76 -4.08
CA ASP A 70 7.61 20.33 -4.48
C ASP A 70 6.51 19.24 -4.50
N PRO A 71 5.28 19.51 -4.05
CA PRO A 71 4.21 18.50 -4.04
C PRO A 71 3.87 17.93 -5.43
N PHE A 72 3.98 18.71 -6.50
CA PHE A 72 3.75 18.22 -7.86
C PHE A 72 4.88 17.31 -8.32
N GLU A 73 6.12 17.63 -7.96
CA GLU A 73 7.26 16.76 -8.22
C GLU A 73 7.11 15.42 -7.48
N PHE A 74 6.74 15.46 -6.20
CA PHE A 74 6.48 14.27 -5.41
C PHE A 74 5.40 13.37 -6.04
N VAL A 75 4.29 13.96 -6.48
CA VAL A 75 3.22 13.23 -7.19
C VAL A 75 3.70 12.67 -8.52
N ALA A 76 4.54 13.40 -9.26
CA ALA A 76 5.10 12.93 -10.52
C ALA A 76 6.06 11.74 -10.32
N LEU A 77 6.86 11.74 -9.26
CA LEU A 77 7.68 10.61 -8.85
C LEU A 77 6.80 9.42 -8.47
N ALA A 78 5.78 9.65 -7.65
CA ALA A 78 4.85 8.60 -7.24
C ALA A 78 4.18 7.91 -8.44
N ARG A 79 3.75 8.67 -9.46
CA ARG A 79 3.13 8.12 -10.68
C ARG A 79 4.00 7.09 -11.41
N ARG A 80 5.33 7.16 -11.29
CA ARG A 80 6.24 6.18 -11.91
C ARG A 80 6.03 4.77 -11.35
N HIS A 81 5.55 4.64 -10.11
CA HIS A 81 5.22 3.35 -9.50
C HIS A 81 3.93 2.74 -10.03
N VAL A 82 3.02 3.52 -10.62
CA VAL A 82 1.70 3.00 -11.09
C VAL A 82 1.87 1.96 -12.19
N GLY A 83 2.87 2.12 -13.07
CA GLY A 83 3.18 1.17 -14.13
C GLY A 83 3.93 -0.09 -13.67
N THR A 84 4.35 -0.14 -12.40
CA THR A 84 5.09 -1.28 -11.81
C THR A 84 4.26 -2.09 -10.83
N LEU A 85 3.01 -1.68 -10.56
CA LEU A 85 2.11 -2.40 -9.65
C LEU A 85 1.58 -3.67 -10.33
N PRO A 86 1.64 -4.84 -9.67
CA PRO A 86 1.06 -6.06 -10.23
C PRO A 86 -0.47 -5.93 -10.33
N ASP A 87 -1.08 -6.57 -11.34
CA ASP A 87 -2.54 -6.56 -11.54
C ASP A 87 -3.34 -7.36 -10.49
N THR A 88 -2.65 -8.02 -9.56
CA THR A 88 -3.22 -8.81 -8.47
C THR A 88 -3.77 -7.93 -7.35
N PRO A 89 -4.89 -8.31 -6.71
CA PRO A 89 -5.46 -7.55 -5.61
C PRO A 89 -4.51 -7.52 -4.40
N ASP A 90 -4.12 -6.31 -3.99
CA ASP A 90 -3.21 -6.04 -2.87
C ASP A 90 -3.82 -6.35 -1.48
N SER A 91 -5.09 -6.74 -1.42
CA SER A 91 -5.80 -7.08 -0.19
C SER A 91 -6.38 -8.49 -0.26
N PRO A 92 -6.13 -9.37 0.74
CA PRO A 92 -6.87 -10.63 0.88
C PRO A 92 -8.37 -10.40 1.17
N TYR A 93 -8.82 -9.16 1.31
CA TYR A 93 -10.22 -8.80 1.52
C TYR A 93 -10.92 -8.22 0.29
N ASP A 94 -10.21 -8.04 -0.83
CA ASP A 94 -10.81 -7.73 -2.15
C ASP A 94 -11.16 -9.00 -2.94
N MET A 95 -11.16 -10.15 -2.27
CA MET A 95 -11.62 -11.41 -2.84
C MET A 95 -13.14 -11.39 -2.99
N THR A 96 -13.64 -11.74 -4.18
CA THR A 96 -15.07 -12.00 -4.32
C THR A 96 -15.47 -13.19 -3.45
N ALA A 97 -16.75 -13.32 -3.09
CA ALA A 97 -17.23 -14.45 -2.29
C ALA A 97 -16.79 -15.80 -2.88
N SER A 98 -16.77 -15.93 -4.21
CA SER A 98 -16.31 -17.13 -4.92
C SER A 98 -14.81 -17.42 -4.76
N GLN A 99 -13.97 -16.41 -4.55
CA GLN A 99 -12.53 -16.58 -4.35
C GLN A 99 -12.20 -16.95 -2.90
N ILE A 100 -12.97 -16.42 -1.94
CA ILE A 100 -12.90 -16.82 -0.52
C ILE A 100 -13.30 -18.30 -0.38
N GLU A 101 -14.37 -18.71 -1.06
CA GLU A 101 -14.84 -20.10 -1.08
C GLU A 101 -13.81 -21.06 -1.71
N ALA A 102 -13.15 -20.64 -2.80
CA ALA A 102 -12.09 -21.43 -3.43
C ALA A 102 -10.87 -21.65 -2.51
N LEU A 103 -10.47 -20.64 -1.73
CA LEU A 103 -9.39 -20.77 -0.75
C LEU A 103 -9.77 -21.63 0.46
N SER A 104 -11.01 -21.48 0.94
CA SER A 104 -11.57 -22.33 2.00
C SER A 104 -11.54 -23.81 1.60
N ASN A 105 -11.96 -24.12 0.36
CA ASN A 105 -11.97 -25.48 -0.18
C ASN A 105 -10.56 -26.02 -0.46
N ALA A 106 -9.60 -25.17 -0.84
CA ALA A 106 -8.21 -25.56 -1.04
C ALA A 106 -7.48 -25.93 0.28
N THR A 107 -7.91 -25.35 1.41
CA THR A 107 -7.37 -25.70 2.75
C THR A 107 -8.06 -26.90 3.41
N ALA A 108 -9.15 -27.41 2.82
CA ALA A 108 -9.84 -28.60 3.29
C ALA A 108 -9.12 -29.87 2.82
N THR A 109 -7.93 -30.14 3.37
CA THR A 109 -7.33 -31.48 3.28
C THR A 109 -8.23 -32.50 4.00
N PRO A 110 -8.49 -33.69 3.44
CA PRO A 110 -9.26 -34.72 4.12
C PRO A 110 -8.53 -35.15 5.39
N ARG A 111 -9.20 -35.10 6.56
CA ARG A 111 -8.72 -35.83 7.74
C ARG A 111 -8.70 -37.31 7.39
N GLU A 112 -7.52 -37.85 7.10
CA GLU A 112 -7.32 -39.29 7.05
C GLU A 112 -7.83 -39.92 8.35
N LYS A 113 -8.68 -40.93 8.20
CA LYS A 113 -9.12 -41.78 9.30
C LYS A 113 -7.89 -42.52 9.81
N SER A 114 -7.34 -42.09 10.96
CA SER A 114 -6.46 -42.97 11.75
C SER A 114 -7.28 -44.17 12.22
N THR A 115 -7.08 -45.28 11.52
CA THR A 115 -7.46 -46.63 11.96
C THR A 115 -6.77 -46.89 13.30
N LEU A 116 -7.55 -47.04 14.38
CA LEU A 116 -7.07 -47.65 15.61
C LEU A 116 -6.68 -49.10 15.32
N GLN A 117 -5.48 -49.50 15.76
CA GLN A 117 -5.20 -50.90 16.11
C GLN A 117 -5.76 -51.21 17.49
#